data_AF-A0A970KLT1-F1
#
_entry.id   AF-A0A970KLT1-F1
#
_cell.length_a   1.000
_cell.length_b   1.000
_cell.length_c   1.000
_cell.angle_alpha   90.00
_cell.angle_beta   90.00
_cell.angle_gamma   90.00
#
_symmetry.space_group_name_H-M   'P 1'
#
loop_
_entity.id
_entity.type
_entity.pdbx_description
1 polymer ?
#
loop_
_entity_poly.entity_id
_entity_poly.type
_entity_poly.pdbx_seq_one_letter_code
_entity_poly.pdbx_strand_id
1 'polypeptide(L)'
;MSYCVNCGVELRESESHCPLCDTKVVNPRKPYNENAERAYPRRYDVVLPAENRMMTALLATILTFLPALTCVIVDYVISEKATWSLYVAIAMGVLWSFVLPLVVVTKHRAVISLLIGTVSLSLGLFLIEKLVPVKGWFMPLALPIVVCAAFFILIIILAAKYVVFGVLKMMAFFFSFTALMVVVIEIVTDMYIDNSVQLQWSLAAFVPLVLVSLVLLIIERKKRVKDEMRKKFHI
;
A
#
# COMPACT_ATOMS: atom_id res chain seq x y z
N MET A 1 -52.74 -5.48 -19.24
CA MET A 1 -51.40 -4.88 -19.13
C MET A 1 -51.50 -3.43 -19.62
N SER A 2 -50.50 -2.58 -19.42
CA SER A 2 -50.51 -1.20 -19.92
C SER A 2 -50.00 -1.16 -21.36
N TYR A 3 -50.54 -0.27 -22.20
CA TYR A 3 -50.02 -0.02 -23.54
C TYR A 3 -49.58 1.44 -23.65
N CYS A 4 -48.54 1.70 -24.45
CA CYS A 4 -48.10 3.06 -24.73
C CYS A 4 -49.10 3.76 -25.66
N VAL A 5 -49.55 4.96 -25.30
CA VAL A 5 -50.50 5.76 -26.09
C VAL A 5 -49.92 6.26 -27.42
N ASN A 6 -48.60 6.40 -27.51
CA ASN A 6 -47.93 6.92 -28.70
C ASN A 6 -47.41 5.78 -29.59
N CYS A 7 -46.82 4.75 -28.97
CA CYS A 7 -46.08 3.70 -29.68
C CYS A 7 -46.86 2.38 -29.79
N GLY A 8 -48.00 2.23 -29.10
CA GLY A 8 -48.83 1.02 -29.14
C GLY A 8 -48.22 -0.23 -28.51
N VAL A 9 -46.99 -0.16 -28.00
CA VAL A 9 -46.28 -1.30 -27.40
C VAL A 9 -46.83 -1.64 -26.02
N GLU A 10 -46.89 -2.94 -25.74
CA GLU A 10 -47.28 -3.48 -24.45
C GLU A 10 -46.17 -3.28 -23.40
N LEU A 11 -46.55 -2.75 -22.24
CA LEU A 11 -45.66 -2.37 -21.16
C LEU A 11 -45.97 -3.23 -19.92
N ARG A 12 -44.91 -3.70 -19.26
CA ARG A 12 -45.02 -4.39 -17.97
C ARG A 12 -45.43 -3.42 -16.87
N GLU A 13 -46.01 -3.95 -15.80
CA GLU A 13 -46.56 -3.16 -14.68
C GLU A 13 -45.49 -2.37 -13.90
N SER A 14 -44.22 -2.76 -14.06
CA SER A 14 -43.06 -2.12 -13.45
C SER A 14 -42.47 -0.95 -14.24
N GLU A 15 -43.03 -0.62 -15.43
CA GLU A 15 -42.54 0.46 -16.29
C GLU A 15 -43.31 1.75 -16.05
N SER A 16 -42.59 2.82 -15.67
CA SER A 16 -43.19 4.16 -15.47
C SER A 16 -43.23 4.99 -16.75
N HIS A 17 -42.35 4.67 -17.71
CA HIS A 17 -42.20 5.33 -19.00
C HIS A 17 -42.04 4.27 -20.09
N CYS A 18 -42.41 4.59 -21.32
CA CYS A 18 -42.20 3.70 -22.46
C CYS A 18 -40.71 3.68 -22.84
N PRO A 19 -40.03 2.51 -22.89
CA PRO A 19 -38.59 2.45 -23.19
C PRO A 19 -38.23 2.84 -24.64
N LEU A 20 -39.22 2.93 -25.55
CA LEU A 20 -38.98 3.27 -26.96
C LEU A 20 -39.16 4.76 -27.26
N CYS A 21 -40.16 5.40 -26.65
CA CYS A 21 -40.53 6.78 -26.95
C CYS A 21 -40.67 7.67 -25.72
N ASP A 22 -40.20 7.18 -24.57
CA ASP A 22 -40.12 7.87 -23.27
C ASP A 22 -41.43 8.48 -22.76
N THR A 23 -42.55 8.09 -23.36
CA THR A 23 -43.87 8.61 -23.00
C THR A 23 -44.27 8.03 -21.65
N LYS A 24 -44.62 8.90 -20.69
CA LYS A 24 -45.08 8.51 -19.36
C LYS A 24 -46.33 7.64 -19.43
N VAL A 25 -46.32 6.53 -18.69
CA VAL A 25 -47.45 5.59 -18.67
C VAL A 25 -48.54 6.12 -17.76
N VAL A 26 -49.74 6.36 -18.32
CA VAL A 26 -50.91 6.84 -17.58
C VAL A 26 -52.06 5.87 -17.81
N ASN A 27 -52.25 4.91 -16.90
CA ASN A 27 -53.37 3.96 -16.92
C ASN A 27 -54.11 3.96 -15.57
N PRO A 28 -55.26 4.66 -15.46
CA PRO A 28 -56.02 4.75 -14.21
C PRO A 28 -56.54 3.41 -13.68
N ARG A 29 -56.75 2.41 -14.56
CA ARG A 29 -57.24 1.07 -14.17
C ARG A 29 -56.13 0.14 -13.67
N LYS A 30 -54.89 0.43 -14.04
CA LYS A 30 -53.70 -0.34 -13.65
C LYS A 30 -52.52 0.63 -13.45
N PRO A 31 -52.44 1.29 -12.29
CA PRO A 31 -51.37 2.25 -12.01
C PRO A 31 -50.01 1.56 -11.97
N TYR A 32 -48.96 2.35 -12.18
CA TYR A 32 -47.57 1.94 -12.01
C TYR A 32 -47.35 1.27 -10.66
N ASN A 33 -46.73 0.09 -10.67
CA ASN A 33 -46.42 -0.66 -9.46
C ASN A 33 -44.91 -0.86 -9.37
N GLU A 34 -44.25 -0.13 -8.44
CA GLU A 34 -42.80 -0.22 -8.24
C GLU A 34 -42.34 -1.62 -7.77
N ASN A 35 -43.25 -2.36 -7.12
CA ASN A 35 -43.01 -3.69 -6.56
C ASN A 35 -43.28 -4.83 -7.56
N ALA A 36 -43.77 -4.52 -8.77
CA ALA A 36 -43.96 -5.52 -9.81
C ALA A 36 -42.61 -6.00 -10.37
N GLU A 37 -42.59 -7.24 -10.85
CA GLU A 37 -41.38 -7.87 -11.39
C GLU A 37 -40.88 -7.09 -12.63
N ARG A 38 -39.65 -6.58 -12.53
CA ARG A 38 -39.04 -5.75 -13.57
C ARG A 38 -38.50 -6.60 -14.70
N ALA A 39 -38.59 -6.09 -15.93
CA ALA A 39 -37.93 -6.73 -17.08
C ALA A 39 -36.40 -6.68 -16.97
N TYR A 40 -35.86 -5.61 -16.36
CA TYR A 40 -34.43 -5.38 -16.24
C TYR A 40 -34.04 -5.16 -14.77
N PRO A 41 -32.93 -5.75 -14.29
CA PRO A 41 -32.43 -5.51 -12.95
C PRO A 41 -32.04 -4.03 -12.78
N ARG A 42 -32.36 -3.44 -11.61
CA ARG A 42 -32.11 -2.01 -11.31
C ARG A 42 -30.61 -1.67 -11.26
N ARG A 43 -29.77 -2.69 -11.12
CA ARG A 43 -28.31 -2.58 -11.04
C ARG A 43 -27.73 -3.52 -12.07
N TYR A 44 -26.98 -2.97 -13.02
CA TYR A 44 -25.99 -3.75 -13.74
C TYR A 44 -24.93 -4.12 -12.71
N ASP A 45 -24.81 -5.39 -12.39
CA ASP A 45 -23.62 -5.86 -11.70
C ASP A 45 -22.46 -5.64 -12.66
N VAL A 46 -21.68 -4.59 -12.41
CA VAL A 46 -20.39 -4.41 -13.06
C VAL A 46 -19.57 -5.60 -12.61
N VAL A 47 -19.50 -6.63 -13.47
CA VAL A 47 -18.60 -7.76 -13.27
C VAL A 47 -17.20 -7.19 -13.44
N LEU A 48 -16.63 -6.71 -12.34
CA LEU A 48 -15.22 -6.36 -12.28
C LEU A 48 -14.47 -7.64 -12.71
N PRO A 49 -13.65 -7.58 -13.76
CA PRO A 49 -12.92 -8.76 -14.21
C PRO A 49 -12.15 -9.31 -13.02
N ALA A 50 -12.25 -10.63 -12.80
CA ALA A 50 -11.50 -11.29 -11.75
C ALA A 50 -10.03 -10.93 -11.93
N GLU A 51 -9.45 -10.25 -10.95
CA GLU A 51 -8.06 -9.82 -10.99
C GLU A 51 -7.17 -11.06 -11.16
N ASN A 52 -6.64 -11.26 -12.37
CA ASN A 52 -5.80 -12.39 -12.65
C ASN A 52 -4.42 -12.14 -12.02
N ARG A 53 -4.27 -12.55 -10.76
CA ARG A 53 -3.05 -12.33 -9.96
C ARG A 53 -1.79 -12.87 -10.62
N MET A 54 -1.94 -13.92 -11.43
CA MET A 54 -0.83 -14.47 -12.21
C MET A 54 -0.39 -13.50 -13.30
N MET A 55 -1.34 -12.84 -13.97
CA MET A 55 -1.06 -11.80 -14.95
C MET A 55 -0.44 -10.55 -14.29
N THR A 56 -0.94 -10.11 -13.13
CA THR A 56 -0.34 -8.97 -12.42
C THR A 56 1.06 -9.29 -11.90
N ALA A 57 1.31 -10.51 -11.41
CA ALA A 57 2.65 -10.97 -11.01
C ALA A 57 3.61 -11.06 -12.21
N LEU A 58 3.13 -11.55 -13.36
CA LEU A 58 3.91 -11.60 -14.60
C LEU A 58 4.29 -10.19 -15.04
N LEU A 59 3.32 -9.25 -15.09
CA LEU A 59 3.56 -7.86 -15.47
C LEU A 59 4.54 -7.19 -14.50
N ALA A 60 4.38 -7.38 -13.18
CA ALA A 60 5.31 -6.84 -12.19
C ALA A 60 6.73 -7.41 -12.38
N THR A 61 6.85 -8.69 -12.70
CA THR A 61 8.15 -9.34 -12.98
C THR A 61 8.78 -8.76 -14.24
N ILE A 62 8.03 -8.66 -15.33
CA ILE A 62 8.49 -8.09 -16.60
C ILE A 62 8.93 -6.63 -16.40
N LEU A 63 8.12 -5.82 -15.71
CA LEU A 63 8.42 -4.41 -15.44
C LEU A 63 9.67 -4.21 -14.57
N THR A 64 10.00 -5.18 -13.72
CA THR A 64 11.18 -5.11 -12.84
C THR A 64 12.44 -5.63 -13.53
N PHE A 65 12.36 -6.76 -14.24
CA PHE A 65 13.54 -7.40 -14.84
C PHE A 65 13.91 -6.89 -16.22
N LEU A 66 12.97 -6.37 -17.03
CA LEU A 66 13.32 -5.79 -18.32
C LEU A 66 14.28 -4.60 -18.18
N PRO A 67 14.00 -3.58 -17.32
CA PRO A 67 14.94 -2.50 -17.11
C PRO A 67 16.30 -2.99 -16.58
N ALA A 68 16.30 -3.91 -15.62
CA ALA A 68 17.54 -4.50 -15.10
C ALA A 68 18.38 -5.16 -16.20
N LEU A 69 17.74 -5.94 -17.07
CA LEU A 69 18.39 -6.58 -18.21
C LEU A 69 18.95 -5.55 -19.20
N THR A 70 18.18 -4.50 -19.51
CA THR A 70 18.67 -3.42 -20.39
C THR A 70 19.91 -2.74 -19.81
N CYS A 71 19.95 -2.47 -18.51
CA CYS A 71 21.13 -1.89 -17.86
C CYS A 71 22.34 -2.81 -17.95
N VAL A 72 22.17 -4.13 -17.75
CA VAL A 72 23.25 -5.11 -17.88
C VAL A 72 23.79 -5.18 -19.32
N ILE A 73 22.91 -5.22 -20.32
CA ILE A 73 23.31 -5.23 -21.73
C ILE A 73 24.08 -3.96 -22.08
N VAL A 74 23.57 -2.79 -21.69
CA VAL A 74 24.22 -1.51 -21.98
C VAL A 74 25.58 -1.40 -21.30
N ASP A 75 25.70 -1.78 -20.03
CA ASP A 75 26.97 -1.76 -19.31
C ASP A 75 27.98 -2.71 -19.94
N TYR A 76 27.55 -3.92 -20.32
CA TYR A 76 28.43 -4.88 -20.98
C TYR A 76 28.91 -4.40 -22.35
N VAL A 77 28.04 -3.76 -23.14
CA VAL A 77 28.40 -3.22 -24.46
C VAL A 77 29.38 -2.05 -24.36
N ILE A 78 29.25 -1.21 -23.33
CA ILE A 78 30.10 -0.02 -23.16
C ILE A 78 31.43 -0.37 -22.47
N SER A 79 31.37 -1.14 -21.40
CA SER A 79 32.47 -1.34 -20.46
C SER A 79 33.18 -2.69 -20.62
N GLU A 80 32.65 -3.59 -21.47
CA GLU A 80 33.04 -5.01 -21.62
C GLU A 80 32.99 -5.82 -20.30
N LYS A 81 32.44 -5.22 -19.23
CA LYS A 81 32.36 -5.76 -17.88
C LYS A 81 31.09 -5.23 -17.22
N ALA A 82 30.43 -6.07 -16.43
CA ALA A 82 29.32 -5.63 -15.59
C ALA A 82 29.87 -4.97 -14.32
N THR A 83 29.77 -3.65 -14.23
CA THR A 83 30.24 -2.85 -13.09
C THR A 83 29.07 -2.16 -12.39
N TRP A 84 28.47 -1.16 -13.01
CA TRP A 84 27.37 -0.39 -12.43
C TRP A 84 26.03 -1.10 -12.56
N SER A 85 25.88 -1.93 -13.59
CA SER A 85 24.65 -2.70 -13.82
C SER A 85 24.36 -3.72 -12.71
N LEU A 86 25.39 -4.18 -11.98
CA LEU A 86 25.24 -5.08 -10.84
C LEU A 86 24.46 -4.43 -9.68
N TYR A 87 24.68 -3.14 -9.42
CA TYR A 87 23.90 -2.42 -8.40
C TYR A 87 22.42 -2.34 -8.77
N VAL A 88 22.13 -2.09 -10.05
CA VAL A 88 20.76 -2.06 -10.57
C VAL A 88 20.11 -3.43 -10.46
N ALA A 89 20.82 -4.50 -10.87
CA ALA A 89 20.32 -5.86 -10.79
C ALA A 89 20.01 -6.29 -9.35
N ILE A 90 20.89 -5.96 -8.39
CA ILE A 90 20.67 -6.23 -6.97
C ILE A 90 19.44 -5.46 -6.47
N ALA A 91 19.35 -4.15 -6.74
CA ALA A 91 18.24 -3.32 -6.28
C ALA A 91 16.89 -3.80 -6.86
N MET A 92 16.86 -4.18 -8.14
CA MET A 92 15.66 -4.71 -8.79
C MET A 92 15.28 -6.08 -8.24
N GLY A 93 16.25 -6.95 -7.94
CA GLY A 93 15.99 -8.22 -7.26
C GLY A 93 15.38 -8.04 -5.87
N VAL A 94 15.90 -7.09 -5.08
CA VAL A 94 15.34 -6.73 -3.77
C VAL A 94 13.92 -6.19 -3.92
N LEU A 95 13.68 -5.25 -4.84
CA LEU A 95 12.35 -4.70 -5.09
C LEU A 95 11.35 -5.80 -5.49
N TRP A 96 11.74 -6.67 -6.42
CA TRP A 96 10.91 -7.79 -6.85
C TRP A 96 10.53 -8.71 -5.69
N SER A 97 11.47 -8.96 -4.77
CA SER A 97 11.24 -9.81 -3.58
C SER A 97 10.20 -9.23 -2.62
N PHE A 98 10.07 -7.90 -2.53
CA PHE A 98 9.01 -7.24 -1.76
C PHE A 98 7.66 -7.31 -2.49
N VAL A 99 7.66 -7.07 -3.80
CA VAL A 99 6.43 -6.93 -4.60
C VAL A 99 5.75 -8.29 -4.85
N LEU A 100 6.52 -9.32 -5.24
CA LEU A 100 5.94 -10.60 -5.66
C LEU A 100 5.05 -11.26 -4.58
N PRO A 101 5.47 -11.37 -3.30
CA PRO A 101 4.63 -12.01 -2.30
C PRO A 101 3.37 -11.21 -1.97
N LEU A 102 3.38 -9.88 -2.14
CA LEU A 102 2.19 -9.04 -1.96
C LEU A 102 1.10 -9.33 -2.99
N VAL A 103 1.51 -9.73 -4.20
CA VAL A 103 0.63 -10.02 -5.33
C VAL A 103 0.18 -11.49 -5.34
N VAL A 104 1.13 -12.42 -5.19
CA VAL A 104 0.88 -13.87 -5.32
C VAL A 104 0.22 -14.45 -4.08
N VAL A 105 0.67 -14.05 -2.88
CA VAL A 105 0.21 -14.66 -1.63
C VAL A 105 -1.13 -14.07 -1.18
N THR A 106 -2.07 -14.92 -0.80
CA THR A 106 -3.39 -14.51 -0.30
C THR A 106 -3.37 -14.21 1.20
N LYS A 107 -2.74 -15.09 1.99
CA LYS A 107 -2.77 -15.06 3.46
C LYS A 107 -1.45 -14.56 4.03
N HIS A 108 -1.49 -13.66 5.00
CA HIS A 108 -0.28 -13.08 5.63
C HIS A 108 0.70 -12.42 4.65
N ARG A 109 0.21 -12.00 3.46
CA ARG A 109 1.03 -11.45 2.37
C ARG A 109 2.03 -10.37 2.80
N ALA A 110 1.61 -9.46 3.67
CA ALA A 110 2.46 -8.38 4.18
C ALA A 110 3.60 -8.90 5.07
N VAL A 111 3.33 -9.89 5.92
CA VAL A 111 4.35 -10.49 6.80
C VAL A 111 5.34 -11.32 5.98
N ILE A 112 4.83 -12.13 5.04
CA ILE A 112 5.69 -12.97 4.17
C ILE A 112 6.55 -12.08 3.26
N SER A 113 5.97 -11.05 2.65
CA SER A 113 6.71 -10.04 1.87
C SER A 113 7.79 -9.36 2.71
N LEU A 114 7.47 -8.95 3.94
CA LEU A 114 8.45 -8.34 4.83
C LEU A 114 9.62 -9.29 5.15
N LEU A 115 9.34 -10.55 5.49
CA LEU A 115 10.38 -11.52 5.82
C LEU A 115 11.30 -11.81 4.61
N ILE A 116 10.71 -12.11 3.45
CA ILE A 116 11.46 -12.38 2.22
C ILE A 116 12.25 -11.14 1.80
N GLY A 117 11.61 -9.97 1.83
CA GLY A 117 12.22 -8.70 1.46
C GLY A 117 13.35 -8.30 2.42
N THR A 118 13.23 -8.58 3.71
CA THR A 118 14.30 -8.31 4.69
C THR A 118 15.52 -9.20 4.45
N VAL A 119 15.32 -10.49 4.16
CA VAL A 119 16.40 -11.42 3.79
C VAL A 119 17.03 -11.03 2.46
N SER A 120 16.23 -10.63 1.48
CA SER A 120 16.73 -10.18 0.18
C SER A 120 17.50 -8.87 0.30
N LEU A 121 17.01 -7.90 1.07
CA LEU A 121 17.68 -6.62 1.31
C LEU A 121 19.01 -6.82 2.05
N SER A 122 19.06 -7.67 3.07
CA SER A 122 20.31 -7.96 3.78
C SER A 122 21.32 -8.65 2.88
N LEU A 123 20.90 -9.64 2.08
CA LEU A 123 21.75 -10.27 1.07
C LEU A 123 22.23 -9.26 0.02
N GLY A 124 21.35 -8.38 -0.46
CA GLY A 124 21.66 -7.34 -1.44
C GLY A 124 22.70 -6.36 -0.92
N LEU A 125 22.55 -5.87 0.32
CA LEU A 125 23.53 -4.97 0.94
C LEU A 125 24.87 -5.67 1.18
N PHE A 126 24.86 -6.94 1.57
CA PHE A 126 26.08 -7.74 1.68
C PHE A 126 26.80 -7.91 0.32
N LEU A 127 26.05 -8.14 -0.77
CA LEU A 127 26.61 -8.19 -2.12
C LEU A 127 27.20 -6.84 -2.53
N ILE A 128 26.53 -5.73 -2.22
CA ILE A 128 27.05 -4.37 -2.47
C ILE A 128 28.36 -4.14 -1.71
N GLU A 129 28.46 -4.58 -0.45
CA GLU A 129 29.72 -4.52 0.29
C GLU A 129 30.83 -5.31 -0.42
N LYS A 130 30.54 -6.43 -1.10
CA LYS A 130 31.55 -7.15 -1.89
C LYS A 130 31.97 -6.42 -3.17
N LEU A 131 31.10 -5.62 -3.77
CA LEU A 131 31.38 -4.85 -4.98
C LEU A 131 32.16 -3.55 -4.70
N VAL A 132 31.90 -2.89 -3.58
CA VAL A 132 32.52 -1.60 -3.21
C VAL A 132 33.89 -1.84 -2.54
N PRO A 133 34.90 -0.99 -2.74
CA PRO A 133 36.22 -1.16 -2.09
C PRO A 133 36.17 -1.10 -0.56
N VAL A 134 35.28 -0.28 0.00
CA VAL A 134 35.09 -0.14 1.45
C VAL A 134 34.35 -1.35 2.01
N LYS A 135 34.96 -2.03 2.98
CA LYS A 135 34.44 -3.24 3.65
C LYS A 135 34.17 -2.98 5.12
N GLY A 136 33.35 -3.84 5.73
CA GLY A 136 33.10 -3.86 7.17
C GLY A 136 31.95 -2.96 7.62
N TRP A 137 31.16 -2.38 6.70
CA TRP A 137 30.00 -1.56 7.05
C TRP A 137 28.72 -2.39 7.13
N PHE A 138 28.62 -3.54 6.46
CA PHE A 138 27.38 -4.31 6.45
C PHE A 138 26.95 -4.77 7.84
N MET A 139 27.88 -5.39 8.59
CA MET A 139 27.57 -6.01 9.88
C MET A 139 27.32 -5.03 11.03
N PRO A 140 28.14 -3.97 11.24
CA PRO A 140 27.94 -3.04 12.34
C PRO A 140 26.93 -1.93 12.02
N LEU A 141 26.71 -1.59 10.74
CA LEU A 141 25.85 -0.46 10.35
C LEU A 141 24.55 -0.93 9.68
N ALA A 142 24.65 -1.68 8.58
CA ALA A 142 23.48 -1.96 7.75
C ALA A 142 22.53 -3.01 8.34
N LEU A 143 23.08 -4.13 8.83
CA LEU A 143 22.29 -5.24 9.37
C LEU A 143 21.45 -4.82 10.59
N PRO A 144 21.99 -4.11 11.61
CA PRO A 144 21.19 -3.68 12.76
C PRO A 144 20.04 -2.77 12.34
N ILE A 145 20.29 -1.81 11.44
CA ILE A 145 19.26 -0.88 10.93
C ILE A 145 18.16 -1.66 10.20
N VAL A 146 18.52 -2.58 9.30
CA VAL A 146 17.55 -3.37 8.53
C VAL A 146 16.70 -4.26 9.46
N VAL A 147 17.32 -4.92 10.43
CA VAL A 147 16.62 -5.81 11.37
C VAL A 147 15.70 -5.01 12.30
N CYS A 148 16.15 -3.88 12.84
CA CYS A 148 15.30 -3.00 13.66
C CYS A 148 14.13 -2.42 12.86
N ALA A 149 14.37 -1.97 11.62
CA ALA A 149 13.31 -1.49 10.74
C ALA A 149 12.28 -2.59 10.45
N ALA A 150 12.73 -3.79 10.10
CA ALA A 150 11.86 -4.93 9.84
C ALA A 150 11.04 -5.30 11.08
N PHE A 151 11.67 -5.30 12.27
CA PHE A 151 10.97 -5.56 13.52
C PHE A 151 9.87 -4.53 13.82
N PHE A 152 10.14 -3.24 13.64
CA PHE A 152 9.13 -2.20 13.83
C PHE A 152 8.00 -2.28 12.81
N ILE A 153 8.31 -2.52 11.53
CA ILE A 153 7.28 -2.71 10.50
C ILE A 153 6.43 -3.95 10.82
N LEU A 154 7.03 -5.03 11.30
CA LEU A 154 6.30 -6.23 11.72
C LEU A 154 5.32 -5.90 12.85
N ILE A 155 5.76 -5.16 13.88
CA ILE A 155 4.88 -4.72 14.97
C ILE A 155 3.71 -3.89 14.43
N ILE A 156 3.97 -2.95 13.51
CA ILE A 156 2.92 -2.12 12.89
C ILE A 156 1.92 -2.99 12.12
N ILE A 157 2.38 -3.96 11.32
CA ILE A 157 1.51 -4.89 10.58
C ILE A 157 0.67 -5.75 11.53
N LEU A 158 1.26 -6.26 12.60
CA LEU A 158 0.55 -7.06 13.60
C LEU A 158 -0.46 -6.21 14.37
N ALA A 159 -0.09 -5.00 14.78
CA ALA A 159 -0.98 -4.04 15.41
C ALA A 159 -2.17 -3.71 14.50
N ALA A 160 -1.92 -3.48 13.21
CA ALA A 160 -2.96 -3.24 12.21
C ALA A 160 -3.94 -4.40 12.05
N LYS A 161 -3.45 -5.63 12.18
CA LYS A 161 -4.24 -6.84 11.95
C LYS A 161 -5.01 -7.31 13.19
N TYR A 162 -4.39 -7.24 14.37
CA TYR A 162 -4.91 -7.84 15.60
C TYR A 162 -5.51 -6.83 16.57
N VAL A 163 -5.19 -5.54 16.45
CA VAL A 163 -5.70 -4.51 17.35
C VAL A 163 -6.69 -3.62 16.60
N VAL A 164 -7.91 -3.52 17.13
CA VAL A 164 -8.94 -2.61 16.59
C VAL A 164 -8.61 -1.18 17.03
N PHE A 165 -7.71 -0.54 16.28
CA PHE A 165 -7.40 0.87 16.44
C PHE A 165 -8.25 1.74 15.51
N GLY A 166 -8.65 2.92 15.99
CA GLY A 166 -9.06 4.00 15.09
C GLY A 166 -7.86 4.48 14.27
N VAL A 167 -8.11 5.00 13.06
CA VAL A 167 -7.07 5.47 12.12
C VAL A 167 -6.07 6.43 12.80
N LEU A 168 -6.56 7.35 13.64
CA LEU A 168 -5.73 8.31 14.39
C LEU A 168 -4.74 7.62 15.34
N LYS A 169 -5.15 6.52 15.99
CA LYS A 169 -4.28 5.78 16.91
C LYS A 169 -3.20 5.00 16.17
N MET A 170 -3.52 4.46 14.98
CA MET A 170 -2.55 3.81 14.10
C MET A 170 -1.51 4.83 13.58
N MET A 171 -1.95 6.02 13.20
CA MET A 171 -1.03 7.12 12.81
C MET A 171 -0.11 7.52 13.97
N ALA A 172 -0.66 7.69 15.18
CA ALA A 172 0.16 7.99 16.35
C ALA A 172 1.23 6.92 16.61
N PHE A 173 0.84 5.65 16.52
CA PHE A 173 1.76 4.53 16.66
C PHE A 173 2.87 4.59 15.61
N PHE A 174 2.52 4.80 14.34
CA PHE A 174 3.50 4.97 13.26
C PHE A 174 4.51 6.08 13.58
N PHE A 175 4.07 7.28 13.95
CA PHE A 175 4.96 8.39 14.32
C PHE A 175 5.85 8.07 15.53
N SER A 176 5.34 7.36 16.54
CA SER A 176 6.14 6.90 17.68
C SER A 176 7.25 5.93 17.26
N PHE A 177 6.97 4.98 16.37
CA PHE A 177 7.99 4.05 15.86
C PHE A 177 9.00 4.75 14.95
N THR A 178 8.57 5.71 14.14
CA THR A 178 9.48 6.53 13.34
C THR A 178 10.42 7.31 14.27
N ALA A 179 9.91 7.93 15.33
CA ALA A 179 10.73 8.65 16.30
C ALA A 179 11.80 7.74 16.93
N LEU A 180 11.40 6.53 17.35
CA LEU A 180 12.33 5.55 17.91
C LEU A 180 13.37 5.09 16.89
N MET A 181 12.96 4.89 15.64
CA MET A 181 13.87 4.46 14.56
C MET A 181 14.96 5.50 14.29
N VAL A 182 14.65 6.79 14.33
CA VAL A 182 15.66 7.84 14.13
C VAL A 182 16.74 7.80 15.21
N VAL A 183 16.35 7.56 16.48
CA VAL A 183 17.31 7.40 17.59
C VAL A 183 18.17 6.15 17.38
N VAL A 184 17.58 5.02 16.96
CA VAL A 184 18.33 3.80 16.65
C VAL A 184 19.34 4.04 15.53
N ILE A 185 18.94 4.75 14.47
CA ILE A 185 19.85 5.07 13.36
C ILE A 185 21.04 5.88 13.86
N GLU A 186 20.81 6.95 14.64
CA GLU A 186 21.92 7.75 15.19
C GLU A 186 22.84 6.94 16.09
N ILE A 187 22.30 6.13 17.00
CA ILE A 187 23.12 5.28 17.87
C ILE A 187 24.01 4.34 17.03
N VAL A 188 23.44 3.70 16.01
CA VAL A 188 24.18 2.77 15.15
C VAL A 188 25.22 3.49 14.29
N THR A 189 24.92 4.68 13.79
CA THR A 189 25.88 5.49 13.01
C THR A 189 27.01 6.02 13.89
N ASP A 190 26.69 6.55 15.07
CA ASP A 190 27.66 7.12 16.01
C ASP A 190 28.61 6.05 16.54
N MET A 191 28.07 4.86 16.87
CA MET A 191 28.90 3.71 17.24
C MET A 191 29.82 3.27 16.09
N TYR A 192 29.38 3.38 14.84
CA TYR A 192 30.18 3.01 13.67
C TYR A 192 31.29 4.03 13.36
N ILE A 193 31.02 5.33 13.51
CA ILE A 193 31.95 6.41 13.14
C ILE A 193 32.89 6.76 14.30
N ASP A 194 32.32 7.08 15.47
CA ASP A 194 33.03 7.75 16.58
C ASP A 194 33.23 6.84 17.79
N ASN A 195 32.66 5.62 17.81
CA ASN A 195 32.61 4.72 18.98
C ASN A 195 32.02 5.39 20.26
N SER A 196 31.36 6.52 20.11
CA SER A 196 30.75 7.28 21.20
C SER A 196 29.38 7.78 20.75
N VAL A 197 28.36 7.63 21.58
CA VAL A 197 26.99 8.01 21.23
C VAL A 197 26.74 9.46 21.63
N GLN A 198 26.42 10.32 20.65
CA GLN A 198 26.09 11.72 20.88
C GLN A 198 24.79 12.07 20.17
N LEU A 199 23.67 12.00 20.90
CA LEU A 199 22.35 12.29 20.34
C LEU A 199 22.18 13.78 20.02
N GLN A 200 22.33 14.17 18.76
CA GLN A 200 22.19 15.54 18.26
C GLN A 200 21.01 15.66 17.29
N TRP A 201 21.13 15.08 16.09
CA TRP A 201 20.10 15.15 15.04
C TRP A 201 18.87 14.27 15.34
N SER A 202 18.99 13.16 16.07
CA SER A 202 17.80 12.36 16.40
C SER A 202 16.92 13.08 17.41
N LEU A 203 17.48 13.81 18.38
CA LEU A 203 16.68 14.58 19.33
C LEU A 203 15.86 15.67 18.60
N ALA A 204 16.49 16.37 17.66
CA ALA A 204 15.81 17.39 16.85
C ALA A 204 14.63 16.82 16.05
N ALA A 205 14.76 15.61 15.51
CA ALA A 205 13.67 14.93 14.79
C ALA A 205 12.66 14.22 15.72
N PHE A 206 13.11 13.71 16.87
CA PHE A 206 12.32 12.93 17.82
C PHE A 206 11.25 13.77 18.48
N VAL A 207 11.60 14.98 18.93
CA VAL A 207 10.68 15.89 19.63
C VAL A 207 9.41 16.18 18.82
N PRO A 208 9.47 16.67 17.57
CA PRO A 208 8.26 16.94 16.80
C PRO A 208 7.45 15.67 16.49
N LEU A 209 8.10 14.53 16.21
CA LEU A 209 7.41 13.27 15.94
C LEU A 209 6.62 12.76 17.15
N VAL A 210 7.21 12.83 18.35
CA VAL A 210 6.54 12.45 19.59
C VAL A 210 5.42 13.42 19.93
N LEU A 211 5.62 14.72 19.74
CA LEU A 211 4.56 15.72 19.95
C LEU A 211 3.35 15.46 19.04
N VAL A 212 3.57 15.21 17.75
CA VAL A 212 2.50 14.85 16.81
C VAL A 212 1.79 13.56 17.27
N SER A 213 2.53 12.53 17.65
CA SER A 213 1.95 11.29 18.19
C SER A 213 1.06 11.55 19.42
N LEU A 214 1.54 12.35 20.39
CA LEU A 214 0.78 12.70 21.59
C LEU A 214 -0.49 13.48 21.26
N VAL A 215 -0.43 14.45 20.35
CA VAL A 215 -1.60 15.22 19.91
C VAL A 215 -2.65 14.30 19.30
N LEU A 216 -2.24 13.38 18.42
CA LEU A 216 -3.15 12.40 17.80
C LEU A 216 -3.82 11.50 18.85
N LEU A 217 -3.06 11.05 19.87
CA LEU A 217 -3.62 10.26 20.97
C LEU A 217 -4.61 11.05 21.83
N ILE A 218 -4.35 12.34 22.08
CA ILE A 218 -5.25 13.22 22.84
C ILE A 218 -6.56 13.43 22.07
N ILE A 219 -6.48 13.68 20.75
CA ILE A 219 -7.65 13.84 19.89
C ILE A 219 -8.49 12.56 19.89
N GLU A 220 -7.86 11.39 19.76
CA GLU A 220 -8.57 10.11 19.76
C GLU A 220 -9.29 9.82 21.10
N ARG A 221 -8.74 10.28 22.23
CA ARG A 221 -9.39 10.13 23.55
C ARG A 221 -10.59 11.07 23.73
N LYS A 222 -10.59 12.26 23.11
CA LYS A 222 -11.64 13.28 23.31
C LYS A 222 -12.72 13.20 22.22
N LYS A 223 -13.81 12.46 22.49
CA LYS A 223 -14.98 12.34 21.58
C LYS A 223 -15.49 13.70 21.05
N ARG A 224 -15.58 14.72 21.92
CA ARG A 224 -16.04 16.08 21.54
C ARG A 224 -15.19 16.73 20.45
N VAL A 225 -13.86 16.55 20.50
CA VAL A 225 -12.94 17.09 19.49
C VAL A 225 -13.05 16.30 18.18
N LYS A 226 -13.22 14.97 18.28
CA LYS A 226 -13.45 14.10 17.13
C LYS A 226 -14.74 14.47 16.38
N ASP A 227 -15.81 14.79 17.10
CA ASP A 227 -17.09 15.19 16.52
C ASP A 227 -17.04 16.59 15.89
N GLU A 228 -16.28 17.53 16.48
CA GLU A 228 -16.03 18.84 15.86
C GLU A 228 -15.18 18.74 14.59
N MET A 229 -14.14 17.90 14.59
CA MET A 229 -13.36 17.63 13.38
C MET A 229 -14.23 17.00 12.30
N ARG A 230 -15.07 16.03 12.67
CA ARG A 230 -16.02 15.40 11.74
C ARG A 230 -16.95 16.43 11.10
N LYS A 231 -17.50 17.36 11.90
CA LYS A 231 -18.34 18.46 11.42
C LYS A 231 -17.60 19.44 10.49
N LYS A 232 -16.35 19.79 10.79
CA LYS A 232 -15.57 20.78 10.01
C LYS A 232 -14.98 20.20 8.73
N PHE A 233 -14.61 18.92 8.74
CA PHE A 233 -13.97 18.27 7.60
C PHE A 233 -14.97 17.47 6.72
N HIS A 234 -16.27 17.47 7.06
CA HIS A 234 -17.32 16.75 6.33
C HIS A 234 -17.02 15.25 6.09
N ILE A 235 -16.47 14.58 7.11
CA ILE A 235 -16.15 13.12 7.10
C ILE A 235 -17.20 12.33 7.90
#